data_AF-A0A1Z4EZ07-F1
#
_entry.id   AF-A0A1Z4EZ07-F1
#
_cell.length_a   1.000
_cell.length_b   1.000
_cell.length_c   1.000
_cell.angle_alpha   90.00
_cell.angle_beta   90.00
_cell.angle_gamma   90.00
#
_symmetry.space_group_name_H-M   'P 1'
#
loop_
_entity.id
_entity.type
_entity.pdbx_description
1 polymer ?
#
loop_
_entity_poly.entity_id
_entity_poly.type
_entity_poly.pdbx_seq_one_letter_code
_entity_poly.pdbx_strand_id
1 'polypeptide(L)'
;MGGLLQVDADALRRLGQTLQSEAAAISGIQLPTAVVMPGSPVEAASSNCATEVKLAYGYMAKSVDHMGGLASASATTYEDVDRAFSD
;
A
#
# COMPACT_ATOMS: atom_id res chain seq x y z
N MET A 1 29.46 13.77 -0.94
CA MET A 1 28.47 12.81 -1.45
C MET A 1 27.42 12.46 -0.40
N GLY A 2 27.74 12.40 0.90
CA GLY A 2 26.75 12.09 1.94
C GLY A 2 25.51 12.99 2.00
N GLY A 3 25.65 14.30 1.75
CA GLY A 3 24.48 15.19 1.68
C GLY A 3 23.48 14.88 0.55
N LEU A 4 23.90 14.27 -0.56
CA LEU A 4 22.99 13.82 -1.62
C LEU A 4 22.32 12.49 -1.27
N LEU A 5 23.06 11.56 -0.65
CA LEU A 5 22.52 10.28 -0.19
C LEU A 5 21.48 10.48 0.93
N GLN A 6 21.71 11.44 1.82
CA GLN A 6 20.79 11.76 2.91
C GLN A 6 19.47 12.38 2.41
N VAL A 7 19.53 13.29 1.42
CA VAL A 7 18.34 13.87 0.79
C VAL A 7 17.51 12.80 0.08
N ASP A 8 18.16 11.86 -0.60
CA ASP A 8 17.46 10.77 -1.29
C ASP A 8 16.85 9.75 -0.30
N ALA A 9 17.56 9.41 0.78
CA ALA A 9 17.03 8.58 1.86
C ALA A 9 15.79 9.20 2.53
N ASP A 10 15.80 10.51 2.77
CA ASP A 10 14.63 11.21 3.31
C ASP A 10 13.45 11.21 2.32
N ALA A 11 13.71 11.37 1.02
CA ALA A 11 12.68 11.27 -0.02
C ALA A 11 12.07 9.86 -0.06
N LEU A 12 12.90 8.82 0.00
CA LEU A 12 12.47 7.42 0.03
C LEU A 12 11.67 7.08 1.29
N ARG A 13 12.04 7.59 2.47
CA ARG A 13 11.24 7.42 3.69
C ARG A 13 9.87 8.08 3.57
N ARG A 14 9.81 9.31 3.06
CA ARG A 14 8.52 10.02 2.84
C ARG A 14 7.64 9.30 1.83
N LEU A 15 8.24 8.78 0.76
CA LEU A 15 7.56 7.97 -0.23
C LEU A 15 7.00 6.69 0.40
N GLY A 16 7.82 5.99 1.20
CA GLY A 16 7.41 4.80 1.94
C GLY A 16 6.20 5.04 2.83
N GLN A 17 6.25 6.10 3.64
CA GLN A 17 5.14 6.51 4.52
C GLN A 17 3.87 6.87 3.74
N THR A 18 4.01 7.60 2.64
CA THR A 18 2.86 7.99 1.79
C THR A 18 2.19 6.75 1.20
N LEU A 19 2.98 5.83 0.66
CA LEU A 19 2.47 4.57 0.09
C LEU A 19 1.78 3.72 1.16
N GLN A 20 2.34 3.60 2.35
CA GLN A 20 1.69 2.88 3.45
C GLN A 20 0.36 3.52 3.87
N SER A 21 0.30 4.86 3.92
CA SER A 21 -0.93 5.59 4.20
C SER A 21 -1.99 5.34 3.13
N GLU A 22 -1.62 5.36 1.85
CA GLU A 22 -2.53 5.07 0.73
C GLU A 22 -2.99 3.61 0.74
N ALA A 23 -2.10 2.66 1.03
CA ALA A 23 -2.46 1.27 1.19
C ALA A 23 -3.50 1.07 2.32
N ALA A 24 -3.32 1.77 3.45
CA ALA A 24 -4.28 1.78 4.54
C ALA A 24 -5.62 2.36 4.11
N ALA A 25 -5.62 3.49 3.38
CA ALA A 25 -6.84 4.11 2.85
C ALA A 25 -7.60 3.16 1.90
N ILE A 26 -6.90 2.49 0.98
CA ILE A 26 -7.49 1.49 0.06
C ILE A 26 -8.08 0.32 0.84
N SER A 27 -7.36 -0.18 1.86
CA SER A 27 -7.84 -1.28 2.70
C SER A 27 -9.09 -0.92 3.51
N GLY A 28 -9.29 0.38 3.79
CA GLY A 28 -10.42 0.93 4.52
C GLY A 28 -11.66 1.21 3.67
N ILE A 29 -11.60 1.01 2.34
CA ILE A 29 -12.75 1.25 1.45
C ILE A 29 -13.89 0.30 1.84
N GLN A 30 -15.00 0.88 2.29
CA GLN A 30 -16.22 0.14 2.58
C GLN A 30 -17.04 -0.02 1.31
N LEU A 31 -17.44 -1.26 1.03
CA LEU A 31 -18.32 -1.55 -0.10
C LEU A 31 -19.79 -1.38 0.33
N PRO A 32 -20.63 -0.86 -0.58
CA PRO A 32 -22.06 -0.75 -0.32
C PRO A 32 -22.67 -2.12 -0.02
N THR A 33 -23.73 -2.12 0.78
CA THR A 33 -24.41 -3.33 1.24
C THR A 33 -24.94 -4.13 0.04
N ALA A 34 -24.87 -5.46 0.13
CA ALA A 34 -25.43 -6.33 -0.90
C ALA A 34 -26.94 -6.10 -1.05
N VAL A 35 -27.43 -6.25 -2.29
CA VAL A 35 -28.86 -6.17 -2.60
C VAL A 35 -29.55 -7.39 -2.01
N VAL A 36 -30.44 -7.17 -1.04
CA VAL A 36 -31.23 -8.23 -0.40
C VAL A 36 -32.48 -8.50 -1.22
N MET A 37 -32.47 -9.59 -1.98
CA MET A 37 -33.63 -10.07 -2.75
C MET A 37 -33.74 -11.59 -2.62
N PRO A 38 -34.39 -12.10 -1.56
CA PRO A 38 -34.40 -13.52 -1.23
C PRO A 38 -34.82 -14.41 -2.40
N GLY A 39 -33.95 -15.34 -2.79
CA GLY A 39 -34.21 -16.31 -3.86
C GLY A 39 -34.01 -15.76 -5.28
N SER A 40 -33.55 -14.52 -5.43
CA SER A 40 -33.20 -13.93 -6.72
C SER A 40 -31.74 -14.23 -7.08
N PRO A 41 -31.44 -14.53 -8.37
CA PRO A 41 -30.06 -14.54 -8.87
C PRO A 41 -29.31 -13.22 -8.63
N VAL A 42 -30.03 -12.11 -8.46
CA VAL A 42 -29.47 -10.78 -8.17
C VAL A 42 -28.82 -10.73 -6.79
N GLU A 43 -29.37 -11.42 -5.78
CA GLU A 43 -28.80 -11.48 -4.43
C GLU A 43 -27.43 -12.18 -4.44
N ALA A 44 -27.35 -13.31 -5.14
CA ALA A 44 -26.10 -14.06 -5.33
C ALA A 44 -25.08 -13.25 -6.13
N ALA A 45 -25.49 -12.63 -7.24
CA ALA A 45 -24.62 -11.80 -8.07
C ALA A 45 -24.09 -10.58 -7.30
N SER A 46 -24.93 -9.93 -6.50
CA SER A 46 -24.54 -8.79 -5.67
C SER A 46 -23.53 -9.17 -4.59
N SER A 47 -23.73 -10.31 -3.93
CA SER A 47 -22.79 -10.82 -2.89
C SER A 47 -21.43 -11.20 -3.48
N ASN A 48 -21.43 -11.86 -4.64
CA ASN A 48 -20.20 -12.20 -5.36
C ASN A 48 -19.44 -10.96 -5.81
N CYS A 49 -20.15 -9.98 -6.39
CA CYS A 49 -19.54 -8.72 -6.83
C CYS A 49 -18.88 -7.99 -5.65
N ALA A 50 -19.55 -7.89 -4.49
CA ALA A 50 -18.95 -7.29 -3.31
C ALA A 50 -17.70 -8.04 -2.83
N THR A 51 -17.70 -9.37 -2.91
CA THR A 51 -16.54 -10.19 -2.53
C THR A 51 -15.35 -9.96 -3.46
N GLU A 52 -15.57 -10.04 -4.77
CA GLU A 52 -14.54 -9.84 -5.79
C GLU A 52 -13.94 -8.44 -5.75
N VAL A 53 -14.80 -7.41 -5.59
CA VAL A 53 -14.34 -6.03 -5.46
C VAL A 53 -13.49 -5.85 -4.18
N LYS A 54 -13.88 -6.47 -3.07
CA LYS A 54 -13.09 -6.42 -1.82
C LYS A 54 -11.73 -7.09 -1.99
N LEU A 55 -11.68 -8.22 -2.70
CA LEU A 55 -10.43 -8.89 -3.02
C LEU A 55 -9.54 -8.00 -3.89
N ALA A 56 -10.09 -7.38 -4.93
CA ALA A 56 -9.36 -6.48 -5.81
C ALA A 56 -8.72 -5.31 -5.04
N TYR A 57 -9.49 -4.62 -4.19
CA TYR A 57 -8.94 -3.56 -3.33
C TYR A 57 -7.89 -4.09 -2.35
N GLY A 58 -8.09 -5.29 -1.79
CA GLY A 58 -7.09 -5.95 -0.94
C GLY A 58 -5.78 -6.24 -1.66
N TYR A 59 -5.82 -6.67 -2.92
CA TYR A 59 -4.62 -6.88 -3.73
C TYR A 59 -3.92 -5.56 -4.06
N MET A 60 -4.68 -4.52 -4.41
CA MET A 60 -4.14 -3.18 -4.65
C MET A 60 -3.44 -2.64 -3.40
N ALA A 61 -4.09 -2.71 -2.24
CA ALA A 61 -3.51 -2.26 -0.97
C ALA A 61 -2.19 -2.98 -0.66
N LYS A 62 -2.14 -4.32 -0.80
CA LYS A 62 -0.91 -5.10 -0.58
C LYS A 62 0.22 -4.72 -1.54
N SER A 63 -0.11 -4.46 -2.80
CA SER A 63 0.88 -4.04 -3.79
C SER A 63 1.48 -2.68 -3.43
N VAL A 64 0.64 -1.73 -3.02
CA VAL A 64 1.08 -0.39 -2.61
C VAL A 64 1.89 -0.45 -1.31
N ASP A 65 1.45 -1.25 -0.35
CA ASP A 65 2.19 -1.47 0.91
C ASP A 65 3.58 -2.08 0.66
N HIS A 66 3.67 -3.06 -0.24
CA HIS A 66 4.95 -3.65 -0.64
C HIS A 66 5.90 -2.61 -1.26
N MET A 67 5.40 -1.74 -2.12
CA MET A 67 6.19 -0.63 -2.66
C MET A 67 6.68 0.32 -1.56
N GLY A 68 5.82 0.61 -0.57
CA GLY A 68 6.20 1.43 0.58
C GLY A 68 7.29 0.80 1.45
N GLY A 69 7.22 -0.52 1.64
CA GLY A 69 8.25 -1.31 2.31
C GLY A 69 9.59 -1.28 1.55
N LEU A 70 9.57 -1.44 0.23
CA LEU A 70 10.79 -1.37 -0.60
C LEU A 70 11.43 0.02 -0.57
N ALA A 71 10.63 1.10 -0.62
CA ALA A 71 11.13 2.47 -0.50
C ALA A 71 11.80 2.69 0.86
N SER A 72 11.18 2.21 1.94
CA SER A 72 11.75 2.31 3.30
C SER A 72 13.05 1.52 3.43
N ALA A 73 13.11 0.28 2.91
CA ALA A 73 14.32 -0.55 2.94
C ALA A 73 15.47 0.07 2.11
N SER A 74 15.13 0.71 0.99
CA SER A 74 16.11 1.41 0.15
C SER A 74 16.70 2.62 0.90
N ALA A 75 15.88 3.39 1.63
CA ALA A 75 16.37 4.49 2.46
C ALA A 75 17.37 4.01 3.52
N THR A 76 17.06 2.91 4.23
CA THR A 76 17.97 2.32 5.22
C THR A 76 19.31 1.91 4.60
N THR A 77 19.27 1.34 3.39
CA THR A 77 20.50 0.96 2.67
C THR A 77 21.38 2.17 2.38
N TYR A 78 20.78 3.32 2.05
CA TYR A 78 21.51 4.55 1.75
C TYR A 78 22.14 5.15 3.00
N GLU A 79 21.44 5.08 4.13
CA GLU A 79 21.98 5.48 5.44
C GLU A 79 23.15 4.59 5.89
N ASP A 80 23.06 3.28 5.67
CA ASP A 80 24.14 2.35 6.01
C ASP A 80 25.37 2.57 5.13
N VAL A 81 25.17 2.86 3.84
CA VAL A 81 26.25 3.25 2.93
C VAL A 81 26.88 4.58 3.36
N ASP A 82 26.09 5.59 3.69
CA ASP A 82 26.61 6.88 4.16
C ASP A 82 27.41 6.72 5.46
N ARG A 83 26.93 5.90 6.40
CA ARG A 83 27.65 5.56 7.64
C ARG A 83 28.99 4.87 7.35
N ALA A 84 29.01 3.91 6.42
CA ALA A 84 30.24 3.19 6.05
C ALA A 84 31.29 4.07 5.34
N PHE A 85 30.88 5.19 4.73
CA PHE A 85 31.79 6.18 4.13
C PHE A 85 32.14 7.35 5.06
N SER A 86 31.48 7.42 6.22
CA SER A 86 31.71 8.45 7.25
C SER A 86 32.68 7.98 8.34
N ASP A 87 32.96 6.67 8.41
CA ASP A 87 34.01 6.02 9.20
C ASP A 87 35.32 5.94 8.39
#